data_AF-A0A0D0RD92-F1
#
_entry.id   AF-A0A0D0RD92-F1
#
_cell.length_a   1.000
_cell.length_b   1.000
_cell.length_c   1.000
_cell.angle_alpha   90.00
_cell.angle_beta   90.00
_cell.angle_gamma   90.00
#
_symmetry.space_group_name_H-M   'P 1'
#
loop_
_entity.id
_entity.type
_entity.pdbx_description
1 polymer ?
#
loop_
_entity_poly.entity_id
_entity_poly.type
_entity_poly.pdbx_seq_one_letter_code
_entity_poly.pdbx_strand_id
1 'polypeptide(L)'
;MDRLFNRKKLKTQELMNSIPKTARIITGNEEKMVPVNQVKVGDVLSVLPEELVPVDGTISFGRTFINQEVITGDPFPVEKSIGDDVYSGTINRMGAFQMRSIRVGNDSAIQEMLRLTQFKCN
;
A
#
# COMPACT_ATOMS: atom_id res chain seq x y z
N MET A 1 -30.13 -9.44 -12.55
CA MET A 1 -29.75 -9.11 -11.16
C MET A 1 -28.42 -9.79 -10.84
N ASP A 2 -27.29 -9.40 -11.48
CA ASP A 2 -25.98 -10.03 -11.14
C ASP A 2 -24.68 -9.36 -11.65
N ARG A 3 -24.71 -8.16 -12.24
CA ARG A 3 -23.46 -7.44 -12.57
C ARG A 3 -22.83 -6.72 -11.36
N LEU A 4 -23.66 -6.23 -10.45
CA LEU A 4 -23.21 -5.53 -9.23
C LEU A 4 -22.59 -6.47 -8.21
N PHE A 5 -23.13 -7.68 -8.06
CA PHE A 5 -22.61 -8.66 -7.11
C PHE A 5 -21.24 -9.20 -7.53
N ASN A 6 -21.08 -9.48 -8.84
CA ASN A 6 -19.81 -9.99 -9.36
C ASN A 6 -18.67 -8.96 -9.29
N ARG A 7 -18.97 -7.67 -9.53
CA ARG A 7 -17.98 -6.59 -9.35
C ARG A 7 -17.52 -6.44 -7.90
N LYS A 8 -18.43 -6.59 -6.92
CA LYS A 8 -18.08 -6.53 -5.49
C LYS A 8 -17.15 -7.67 -5.09
N LYS A 9 -17.40 -8.90 -5.58
CA LYS A 9 -16.57 -10.07 -5.27
C LYS A 9 -15.15 -9.97 -5.84
N LEU A 10 -15.02 -9.46 -7.06
CA LEU A 10 -13.72 -9.24 -7.72
C LEU A 10 -12.86 -8.24 -6.95
N LYS A 11 -13.45 -7.11 -6.52
CA LYS A 11 -12.72 -6.07 -5.79
C LYS A 11 -12.16 -6.56 -4.45
N THR A 12 -12.88 -7.43 -3.73
CA THR A 12 -12.38 -8.07 -2.50
C THR A 12 -11.20 -9.01 -2.76
N GLN A 13 -11.23 -9.78 -3.86
CA GLN A 13 -10.13 -10.68 -4.22
C GLN A 13 -8.87 -9.91 -4.67
N GLU A 14 -9.06 -8.83 -5.44
CA GLU A 14 -7.99 -7.92 -5.84
C GLU A 14 -7.30 -7.29 -4.62
N LEU A 15 -8.07 -6.85 -3.63
CA LEU A 15 -7.54 -6.33 -2.36
C LEU A 15 -6.70 -7.37 -1.61
N MET A 16 -7.19 -8.60 -1.50
CA MET A 16 -6.44 -9.68 -0.83
C MET A 16 -5.11 -10.00 -1.55
N ASN A 17 -5.09 -9.95 -2.88
CA ASN A 17 -3.88 -10.18 -3.67
C ASN A 17 -2.91 -8.99 -3.66
N SER A 18 -3.40 -7.78 -3.35
CA SER A 18 -2.59 -6.56 -3.25
C SER A 18 -1.81 -6.44 -1.94
N ILE A 19 -2.01 -7.34 -0.97
CA ILE A 19 -1.32 -7.29 0.33
C ILE A 19 0.13 -7.76 0.15
N PRO A 20 1.12 -6.88 0.36
CA PRO A 20 2.52 -7.25 0.18
C PRO A 20 2.96 -8.22 1.28
N LYS A 21 3.70 -9.26 0.90
CA LYS A 21 4.21 -10.26 1.86
C LYS A 21 5.54 -9.85 2.48
N THR A 22 6.28 -9.00 1.79
CA THR A 22 7.62 -8.54 2.17
C THR A 22 7.72 -7.02 2.01
N ALA A 23 8.68 -6.45 2.73
CA ALA A 23 9.06 -5.05 2.67
C ALA A 23 10.58 -4.94 2.64
N ARG A 24 11.10 -3.88 2.01
CA ARG A 24 12.53 -3.57 2.01
C ARG A 24 12.81 -2.50 3.05
N ILE A 25 13.33 -2.90 4.21
CA ILE A 25 13.75 -1.98 5.28
C ILE A 25 15.15 -1.45 4.98
N ILE A 26 15.37 -0.16 5.21
CA ILE A 26 16.70 0.47 5.23
C ILE A 26 17.21 0.47 6.67
N THR A 27 18.35 -0.18 6.93
CA THR A 27 19.03 -0.18 8.23
C THR A 27 20.47 0.30 8.05
N GLY A 28 20.77 1.50 8.58
CA GLY A 28 22.06 2.14 8.33
C GLY A 28 22.24 2.45 6.84
N ASN A 29 23.23 1.83 6.20
CA ASN A 29 23.51 2.00 4.77
C ASN A 29 23.08 0.79 3.92
N GLU A 30 22.36 -0.17 4.49
CA GLU A 30 21.96 -1.40 3.81
C GLU A 30 20.45 -1.52 3.69
N GLU A 31 20.00 -2.16 2.60
CA GLU A 31 18.63 -2.55 2.38
C GLU A 31 18.44 -4.04 2.66
N LYS A 32 17.40 -4.40 3.41
CA LYS A 32 17.08 -5.79 3.73
C LYS A 32 15.61 -6.10 3.43
N MET A 33 15.39 -7.17 2.68
CA MET A 33 14.04 -7.74 2.51
C MET A 33 13.62 -8.48 3.78
N VAL A 34 12.48 -8.10 4.35
CA VAL A 34 11.89 -8.74 5.53
C VAL A 34 10.42 -9.07 5.28
N PRO A 35 9.83 -10.05 5.98
CA PRO A 35 8.38 -10.21 6.03
C PRO A 35 7.68 -8.93 6.53
N VAL A 36 6.53 -8.58 5.95
CA VAL A 36 5.82 -7.32 6.28
C VAL A 36 5.41 -7.26 7.76
N ASN A 37 5.19 -8.41 8.40
CA ASN A 37 4.85 -8.50 9.83
C ASN A 37 6.02 -8.19 10.78
N GLN A 38 7.24 -8.05 10.26
CA GLN A 38 8.41 -7.61 11.02
C GLN A 38 8.64 -6.09 10.94
N VAL A 39 7.91 -5.40 10.05
CA VAL A 39 7.96 -3.94 9.93
C VAL A 39 7.29 -3.32 11.15
N LYS A 40 7.97 -2.36 11.76
CA LYS A 40 7.49 -1.57 12.90
C LYS A 40 7.17 -0.16 12.46
N VAL A 41 6.31 0.53 13.22
CA VAL A 41 6.08 1.97 13.05
C VAL A 41 7.39 2.71 13.25
N GLY A 42 7.67 3.66 12.35
CA GLY A 42 8.90 4.44 12.35
C GLY A 42 10.04 3.87 11.50
N ASP A 43 9.97 2.61 11.07
CA ASP A 43 10.94 2.03 10.12
C ASP A 43 10.96 2.84 8.81
N VAL A 44 12.15 2.91 8.20
CA VAL A 44 12.32 3.52 6.88
C VAL A 44 12.36 2.40 5.84
N LEU A 45 11.50 2.50 4.83
CA LEU A 45 11.34 1.50 3.79
C LEU A 45 11.69 2.08 2.44
N SER A 46 12.28 1.25 1.57
CA SER A 46 12.58 1.57 0.17
C SER A 46 11.57 0.88 -0.74
N VAL A 47 10.91 1.65 -1.60
CA VAL A 47 9.92 1.14 -2.56
C VAL A 47 10.38 1.46 -3.97
N LEU A 48 10.63 0.43 -4.77
CA LEU A 48 11.11 0.55 -6.14
C LEU A 48 9.95 0.68 -7.14
N PRO A 49 10.20 1.14 -8.38
CA PRO A 49 9.18 1.17 -9.42
C PRO A 49 8.53 -0.20 -9.63
N GLU A 50 7.23 -0.19 -9.89
CA GLU A 50 6.34 -1.35 -10.04
C GLU A 50 6.16 -2.21 -8.78
N GLU A 51 6.71 -1.80 -7.64
CA GLU A 51 6.44 -2.46 -6.36
C GLU A 51 5.16 -1.95 -5.70
N LEU A 52 4.54 -2.84 -4.93
CA LEU A 52 3.47 -2.47 -4.02
C LEU A 52 4.05 -1.75 -2.81
N VAL A 53 3.36 -0.71 -2.36
CA VAL A 53 3.64 -0.05 -1.08
C VAL A 53 3.32 -1.04 0.05
N PRO A 54 4.29 -1.42 0.90
CA PRO A 54 4.14 -2.53 1.85
C PRO A 54 3.19 -2.20 3.01
N VAL A 55 3.27 -1.00 3.56
CA VAL A 55 2.51 -0.53 4.73
C VAL A 55 2.09 0.92 4.50
N ASP A 56 1.26 1.47 5.37
CA ASP A 56 0.96 2.90 5.27
C ASP A 56 2.13 3.71 5.83
N GLY A 57 2.37 4.87 5.24
CA GLY A 57 3.44 5.75 5.68
C GLY A 57 3.45 7.08 4.96
N THR A 58 4.50 7.85 5.24
CA THR A 58 4.73 9.17 4.64
C THR A 58 6.07 9.15 3.92
N ILE A 59 6.14 9.71 2.71
CA ILE A 59 7.39 9.76 1.94
C ILE A 59 8.41 10.62 2.70
N SER A 60 9.60 10.06 2.92
CA SER A 60 10.73 10.73 3.55
C SER A 60 11.82 11.12 2.55
N PHE A 61 11.84 10.51 1.36
CA PHE A 61 12.79 10.83 0.29
C PHE A 61 12.24 10.43 -1.09
N GLY A 62 12.55 11.23 -2.11
CA GLY A 62 12.18 10.95 -3.50
C GLY A 62 10.85 11.56 -3.93
N ARG A 63 10.44 11.24 -5.16
CA ARG A 63 9.15 11.61 -5.76
C ARG A 63 8.69 10.49 -6.68
N THR A 64 7.39 10.29 -6.80
CA THR A 64 6.82 9.20 -7.60
C THR A 64 5.40 9.52 -8.07
N PHE A 65 4.87 8.68 -8.95
CA PHE A 65 3.45 8.55 -9.22
C PHE A 65 2.94 7.24 -8.61
N ILE A 66 1.91 7.33 -7.76
CA ILE A 66 1.29 6.18 -7.12
C ILE A 66 -0.05 5.89 -7.79
N ASN A 67 -0.26 4.66 -8.26
CA ASN A 67 -1.58 4.19 -8.67
C ASN A 67 -2.36 3.74 -7.43
N GLN A 68 -3.51 4.39 -7.20
CA GLN A 68 -4.37 4.17 -6.04
C GLN A 68 -5.73 3.54 -6.42
N GLU A 69 -5.85 2.97 -7.62
CA GLU A 69 -7.09 2.40 -8.16
C GLU A 69 -7.72 1.36 -7.23
N VAL A 70 -6.88 0.59 -6.54
CA VAL A 70 -7.33 -0.43 -5.58
C VAL A 70 -8.14 0.16 -4.42
N ILE A 71 -7.82 1.40 -4.01
CA ILE A 71 -8.49 2.12 -2.92
C ILE A 71 -9.61 3.01 -3.48
N THR A 72 -9.27 3.93 -4.40
CA THR A 72 -10.20 4.98 -4.87
C THR A 72 -11.10 4.52 -6.01
N GLY A 73 -10.64 3.55 -6.81
CA GLY A 73 -11.25 3.19 -8.09
C GLY A 73 -10.84 4.08 -9.26
N ASP A 74 -9.94 5.06 -9.05
CA ASP A 74 -9.46 5.93 -10.11
C ASP A 74 -8.25 5.30 -10.82
N PRO A 75 -8.28 5.18 -12.16
CA PRO A 75 -7.20 4.52 -12.90
C PRO A 75 -5.95 5.40 -13.07
N PHE A 76 -6.05 6.70 -12.78
CA PHE A 76 -4.98 7.66 -13.00
C PHE A 76 -4.04 7.74 -11.79
N PRO A 77 -2.71 7.60 -11.98
CA PRO A 77 -1.75 7.78 -10.90
C PRO A 77 -1.74 9.21 -10.35
N VAL A 78 -1.47 9.33 -9.05
CA VAL A 78 -1.34 10.60 -8.34
C VAL A 78 0.13 10.87 -8.06
N GLU A 79 0.61 12.08 -8.35
CA GLU A 79 1.96 12.51 -8.00
C GLU A 79 2.12 12.59 -6.47
N LYS A 80 3.26 12.12 -5.97
CA LYS A 80 3.60 12.07 -4.55
C LYS A 80 5.05 12.48 -4.34
N SER A 81 5.28 13.23 -3.28
CA SER A 81 6.55 13.83 -2.89
C SER A 81 6.76 13.76 -1.39
N ILE A 82 7.91 14.24 -0.90
CA ILE A 82 8.26 14.22 0.52
C ILE A 82 7.17 14.90 1.35
N GLY A 83 6.72 14.22 2.41
CA GLY A 83 5.63 14.67 3.27
C GLY A 83 4.24 14.19 2.87
N ASP A 84 4.08 13.63 1.65
CA ASP A 84 2.80 13.05 1.24
C ASP A 84 2.61 11.63 1.77
N ASP A 85 1.35 11.30 2.10
CA ASP A 85 0.96 9.96 2.52
C ASP A 85 0.86 8.98 1.33
N VAL A 86 1.28 7.75 1.62
CA VAL A 86 1.17 6.57 0.75
C VAL A 86 0.54 5.41 1.53
N TYR A 87 -0.22 4.59 0.81
CA TYR A 87 -1.06 3.56 1.42
C TYR A 87 -0.66 2.17 0.97
N SER A 88 -0.73 1.20 1.88
CA SER A 88 -0.45 -0.20 1.60
C SER A 88 -1.25 -0.69 0.39
N GLY A 89 -0.64 -1.56 -0.42
CA GLY A 89 -1.24 -2.19 -1.61
C GLY A 89 -1.46 -1.27 -2.81
N THR A 90 -1.16 0.03 -2.70
CA THR A 90 -1.02 0.90 -3.88
C THR A 90 0.27 0.59 -4.63
N ILE A 91 0.34 0.94 -5.92
CA ILE A 91 1.48 0.57 -6.78
C ILE A 91 2.33 1.81 -7.07
N ASN A 92 3.63 1.71 -6.80
CA ASN A 92 4.62 2.68 -7.26
C ASN A 92 4.80 2.56 -8.77
N ARG A 93 4.64 3.65 -9.53
CA ARG A 93 4.84 3.63 -11.00
C ARG A 93 6.19 4.16 -11.44
N MET A 94 6.72 5.17 -10.75
CA MET A 94 7.89 5.89 -11.28
C MET A 94 8.82 6.34 -10.17
N GLY A 95 10.11 6.02 -10.33
CA GLY A 95 11.13 6.39 -9.35
C GLY A 95 11.10 5.53 -8.09
N ALA A 96 12.27 5.32 -7.50
CA ALA A 96 12.35 4.77 -6.16
C ALA A 96 12.05 5.89 -5.15
N PHE A 97 11.36 5.56 -4.07
CA PHE A 97 11.15 6.47 -2.95
C PHE A 97 11.43 5.76 -1.63
N GLN A 98 11.70 6.55 -0.60
CA GLN A 98 11.75 6.06 0.77
C GLN A 98 10.57 6.62 1.56
N MET A 99 10.05 5.82 2.47
CA MET A 99 8.95 6.20 3.34
C MET A 99 9.22 5.82 4.78
N ARG A 100 8.64 6.59 5.71
CA ARG A 100 8.54 6.23 7.12
C ARG A 100 7.20 5.56 7.36
N SER A 101 7.20 4.37 7.95
CA SER A 101 5.98 3.64 8.30
C SER A 101 5.20 4.34 9.42
N ILE A 102 3.88 4.44 9.24
CA ILE A 102 2.96 5.05 10.24
C ILE A 102 1.93 4.05 10.77
N ARG A 103 1.43 3.14 9.93
CA ARG A 103 0.51 2.06 10.32
C ARG A 103 0.89 0.77 9.64
N VAL A 104 0.99 -0.30 10.41
CA VAL A 104 1.48 -1.62 9.98
C VAL A 104 0.45 -2.70 10.26
N GLY A 105 0.50 -3.80 9.51
CA GLY A 105 -0.38 -4.96 9.72
C GLY A 105 -1.88 -4.60 9.67
N ASN A 106 -2.59 -4.94 10.76
CA ASN A 106 -4.05 -4.79 10.87
C ASN A 106 -4.54 -3.35 10.93
N ASP A 107 -3.63 -2.39 11.13
CA ASP A 107 -3.96 -0.96 11.22
C ASP A 107 -3.86 -0.25 9.85
N SER A 108 -3.46 -0.98 8.79
CA SER A 108 -3.35 -0.42 7.44
C SER A 108 -4.71 -0.04 6.84
N ALA A 109 -4.70 0.94 5.92
CA ALA A 109 -5.89 1.43 5.22
C ALA A 109 -6.65 0.32 4.49
N ILE A 110 -5.94 -0.62 3.85
CA ILE A 110 -6.56 -1.76 3.18
C ILE A 110 -7.27 -2.68 4.16
N GLN A 111 -6.66 -2.98 5.33
CA GLN A 111 -7.30 -3.83 6.33
C GLN A 111 -8.56 -3.17 6.89
N GLU A 112 -8.54 -1.86 7.10
CA GLU A 112 -9.73 -1.12 7.50
C GLU A 112 -10.83 -1.13 6.43
N MET A 113 -10.46 -0.92 5.16
CA MET A 113 -11.40 -0.99 4.04
C MET A 113 -12.02 -2.39 3.87
N LEU A 114 -11.22 -3.44 4.06
CA LEU A 114 -11.70 -4.83 4.08
C LEU A 114 -12.70 -5.06 5.21
N ARG A 115 -12.42 -4.57 6.44
CA ARG A 115 -13.36 -4.64 7.57
C ARG A 115 -14.69 -3.97 7.23
N LEU A 116 -14.65 -2.71 6.79
CA LEU A 116 -15.86 -1.93 6.49
C LEU A 116 -16.71 -2.56 5.37
N THR A 117 -16.08 -3.26 4.41
CA THR A 117 -16.79 -3.93 3.31
C THR A 117 -17.50 -5.20 3.77
N GLN A 118 -16.92 -5.97 4.70
CA GLN A 118 -17.54 -7.18 5.25
C GLN A 118 -18.83 -6.87 6.03
N PHE A 119 -18.87 -5.75 6.78
CA PHE A 119 -20.05 -5.37 7.57
C PHE A 119 -21.22 -4.86 6.76
N LYS A 120 -21.02 -4.37 5.52
CA LYS A 120 -22.10 -3.86 4.66
C LYS A 120 -22.86 -4.94 3.88
N CYS A 121 -22.59 -6.22 4.14
CA CYS A 121 -23.25 -7.36 3.48
C CYS A 121 -24.22 -8.14 4.37
N ASN A 122 -24.65 -7.58 5.52
CA ASN A 122 -25.72 -8.15 6.34
C ASN A 122 -27.05 -7.43 6.13
#